data_AF-A0A1D9GSG5-F1
#
_entry.id   AF-A0A1D9GSG5-F1
#
_cell.length_a   1.000
_cell.length_b   1.000
_cell.length_c   1.000
_cell.angle_alpha   90.00
_cell.angle_beta   90.00
_cell.angle_gamma   90.00
#
_symmetry.space_group_name_H-M   'P 1'
#
loop_
_entity.id
_entity.type
_entity.pdbx_description
1 polymer ?
#
loop_
_entity_poly.entity_id
_entity_poly.type
_entity_poly.pdbx_seq_one_letter_code
_entity_poly.pdbx_strand_id
1 'polypeptide(L)' 'MPIVFKEDHGPRRALEYPDVGDQLDAIWKALATLPRESLPTETSAMLDRVQAVKARFPKPGDSN' A
#
# COMPACT_ATOMS: atom_id res chain seq x y z
N MET A 1 18.25 40.57 -5.03
CA MET A 1 17.78 39.39 -4.28
C MET A 1 17.32 38.35 -5.29
N PRO A 2 17.86 37.12 -5.33
CA PRO A 2 17.33 36.09 -6.22
C PRO A 2 16.00 35.58 -5.68
N ILE A 3 14.97 35.57 -6.53
CA ILE A 3 13.67 34.96 -6.24
C ILE A 3 13.90 33.45 -6.27
N VAL A 4 13.86 32.79 -5.11
CA VAL A 4 13.89 31.33 -5.01
C VAL A 4 12.48 30.84 -5.32
N PHE A 5 12.25 30.40 -6.56
CA PHE A 5 11.03 29.69 -6.93
C PHE A 5 11.05 28.31 -6.26
N LYS A 6 10.39 28.17 -5.11
CA LYS A 6 10.10 26.86 -4.54
C LYS A 6 9.00 26.24 -5.39
N GLU A 7 9.39 25.39 -6.34
CA GLU A 7 8.43 24.53 -7.04
C GLU A 7 7.63 23.75 -5.99
N ASP A 8 6.31 23.88 -6.02
CA ASP A 8 5.46 23.04 -5.19
C ASP A 8 5.45 21.63 -5.81
N HIS A 9 6.27 20.74 -5.24
CA HIS A 9 6.38 19.36 -5.70
C HIS A 9 5.18 18.50 -5.26
N GLY A 10 4.30 18.99 -4.37
CA GLY A 10 3.14 18.24 -3.88
C GLY A 10 2.19 17.79 -5.00
N PRO A 11 1.71 18.72 -5.86
CA PRO A 11 0.82 18.41 -6.97
C PRO A 11 1.42 17.44 -8.00
N ARG A 12 2.72 17.55 -8.30
CA ARG A 12 3.40 16.64 -9.24
C ARG A 12 3.51 15.22 -8.69
N ARG A 13 3.82 15.08 -7.40
CA ARG A 13 3.92 13.75 -6.76
C ARG A 13 2.58 13.03 -6.77
N ALA A 14 1.47 13.74 -6.53
CA ALA A 14 0.14 13.13 -6.56
C ALA A 14 -0.24 12.55 -7.94
N LEU A 15 0.25 13.14 -9.03
CA LEU A 15 0.00 12.66 -10.41
C LEU A 15 0.88 11.47 -10.80
N GLU A 16 2.06 11.35 -10.20
CA GLU A 16 3.02 10.28 -10.51
C GLU A 16 2.93 9.08 -9.58
N TYR A 17 2.27 9.23 -8.42
CA TYR A 17 2.15 8.13 -7.46
C TYR A 17 1.27 7.01 -8.03
N PRO A 18 1.62 5.73 -7.79
CA PRO A 18 0.76 4.61 -8.12
C PRO A 18 -0.61 4.75 -7.45
N ASP A 19 -1.62 4.01 -7.92
CA ASP A 19 -2.92 4.00 -7.27
C ASP A 19 -2.80 3.68 -5.77
N VAL A 20 -3.60 4.36 -4.94
CA VAL A 20 -3.58 4.19 -3.47
C VAL A 20 -3.77 2.71 -3.09
N GLY A 21 -4.58 1.98 -3.86
CA GLY A 21 -4.78 0.54 -3.68
C GLY A 21 -3.47 -0.26 -3.83
N ASP A 22 -2.65 0.06 -4.82
CA ASP A 22 -1.37 -0.62 -5.07
C ASP A 22 -0.29 -0.19 -4.05
N GLN A 23 -0.30 1.08 -3.63
CA GLN A 23 0.55 1.53 -2.52
C GLN A 23 0.22 0.78 -1.22
N LEU A 24 -1.06 0.67 -0.86
CA LEU A 24 -1.51 -0.08 0.31
C LEU A 24 -1.24 -1.59 0.14
N ASP A 25 -1.40 -2.14 -1.05
CA ASP A 25 -1.08 -3.54 -1.36
C ASP A 25 0.37 -3.89 -1.05
N ALA A 26 1.30 -3.01 -1.44
CA ALA A 26 2.73 -3.17 -1.14
C ALA A 26 2.99 -3.16 0.37
N ILE A 27 2.33 -2.28 1.12
CA ILE A 27 2.43 -2.22 2.59
C ILE A 27 1.89 -3.51 3.22
N TRP A 28 0.72 -4.00 2.79
CA TRP A 28 0.15 -5.25 3.30
C TRP A 28 1.02 -6.47 3.01
N LYS A 29 1.66 -6.51 1.84
CA LYS A 29 2.64 -7.56 1.50
C LYS A 29 3.85 -7.51 2.42
N ALA A 30 4.37 -6.32 2.73
CA ALA A 30 5.47 -6.17 3.68
C ALA A 30 5.06 -6.58 5.11
N LEU A 31 3.86 -6.21 5.56
CA LEU A 31 3.35 -6.62 6.88
C LEU A 31 3.15 -8.14 6.96
N ALA A 32 2.78 -8.79 5.85
CA ALA A 32 2.63 -10.24 5.79
C ALA A 32 3.95 -11.01 5.95
N THR A 33 5.11 -10.37 5.80
CA THR A 33 6.41 -11.02 6.05
C THR A 33 6.85 -10.96 7.50
N LEU A 34 6.15 -10.19 8.34
CA LEU A 34 6.49 -10.04 9.76
C LEU A 34 5.85 -11.17 10.59
N PRO A 35 6.49 -11.59 11.69
CA PRO A 35 5.87 -12.52 12.64
C PRO A 35 4.53 -11.97 13.15
N ARG A 36 3.50 -12.81 13.23
CA ARG A 36 2.15 -12.37 13.61
C ARG A 36 2.11 -11.80 15.03
N GLU A 37 2.97 -12.28 15.92
CA GLU A 37 3.09 -11.84 17.30
C GLU A 37 3.69 -10.43 17.40
N SER A 38 4.38 -9.97 16.35
CA SER A 38 4.97 -8.63 16.27
C SER A 38 4.00 -7.57 15.77
N LEU A 39 2.86 -7.99 15.21
CA LEU A 39 1.84 -7.08 14.70
C LEU A 39 0.84 -6.73 15.82
N PRO A 40 0.39 -5.46 15.91
CA PRO A 40 -0.77 -5.13 16.72
C PRO A 40 -1.99 -5.98 16.33
N THR A 41 -2.83 -6.33 17.30
CA THR A 41 -4.03 -7.17 17.08
C THR A 41 -4.94 -6.62 15.99
N GLU A 42 -5.09 -5.29 15.92
CA GLU A 42 -5.90 -4.66 14.89
C GLU A 42 -5.28 -4.83 13.48
N THR A 43 -3.97 -4.68 13.38
CA THR A 43 -3.22 -4.84 12.13
C THR A 43 -3.29 -6.27 11.63
N SER A 44 -3.16 -7.27 12.50
CA SER A 44 -3.24 -8.69 12.12
C SER A 44 -4.65 -9.06 11.66
N ALA A 45 -5.69 -8.60 12.37
CA ALA A 45 -7.09 -8.80 11.97
C ALA A 45 -7.41 -8.14 10.61
N MET A 46 -6.88 -6.94 10.37
CA MET A 46 -7.04 -6.26 9.08
C MET A 46 -6.31 -7.01 7.96
N LEU A 47 -5.08 -7.48 8.21
CA LEU A 47 -4.33 -8.28 7.26
C LEU A 47 -5.11 -9.54 6.85
N ASP A 48 -5.73 -10.24 7.80
CA ASP A 48 -6.56 -11.41 7.52
C ASP A 48 -7.75 -11.07 6.63
N ARG A 49 -8.42 -9.94 6.89
CA ARG A 49 -9.52 -9.47 6.06
C ARG A 49 -9.08 -9.15 4.64
N VAL A 50 -7.94 -8.49 4.48
CA VAL A 50 -7.37 -8.16 3.16
C VAL A 50 -7.00 -9.43 2.40
N GLN A 51 -6.36 -10.40 3.07
CA GLN A 51 -6.01 -11.69 2.47
C GLN A 51 -7.25 -12.48 2.06
N ALA A 52 -8.30 -12.51 2.89
CA ALA A 52 -9.55 -13.18 2.57
C ALA A 52 -10.24 -12.57 1.34
N VAL A 53 -10.24 -11.23 1.20
CA VAL A 53 -10.77 -10.55 0.02
C VAL A 53 -9.99 -10.94 -1.24
N LYS A 54 -8.66 -10.94 -1.18
CA LYS A 54 -7.80 -11.34 -2.31
C LYS A 54 -7.98 -12.79 -2.71
N ALA A 55 -8.15 -13.69 -1.74
CA ALA A 55 -8.43 -15.10 -2.00
C ALA A 55 -9.80 -15.29 -2.67
N ARG A 56 -10.80 -14.47 -2.30
CA ARG A 56 -12.13 -14.50 -2.90
C ARG A 56 -12.19 -13.87 -4.29
N PHE A 57 -11.36 -12.86 -4.55
CA PHE A 57 -11.31 -12.10 -5.80
C PHE A 57 -9.85 -11.98 -6.29
N PRO A 58 -9.27 -13.07 -6.84
CA PRO A 58 -7.92 -13.03 -7.38
C PRO A 58 -7.84 -12.06 -8.56
N LYS A 59 -6.73 -11.32 -8.69
CA LYS A 59 -6.53 -10.47 -9.86
C LYS A 59 -6.38 -11.37 -11.10
N PRO A 60 -6.93 -10.97 -12.27
CA PRO A 60 -6.73 -11.73 -13.50
C PRO A 60 -5.23 -11.81 -13.81
N GLY A 61 -4.64 -13.00 -13.68
CA GLY A 61 -3.20 -13.26 -13.81
C GLY A 61 -2.54 -13.94 -12.60
N ASP A 62 -3.17 -13.95 -11.42
CA ASP A 62 -2.64 -14.61 -10.21
C ASP A 62 -2.97 -16.12 -10.16
N SER A 63 -3.65 -16.66 -11.18
CA SER A 63 -3.96 -18.09 -11.33
C SER A 63 -3.02 -18.71 -12.36
N ASN A 64 -1.79 -19.02 -11.96
CA ASN A 64 -0.90 -19.89 -12.74
C ASN A 64 -0.15 -20.85 -11.82
#